data_AF-A0A829NHB5-F1
#
_entry.id   AF-A0A829NHB5-F1
#
_cell.length_a   1.000
_cell.length_b   1.000
_cell.length_c   1.000
_cell.angle_alpha   90.00
_cell.angle_beta   90.00
_cell.angle_gamma   90.00
#
_symmetry.space_group_name_H-M   'P 1'
#
loop_
_entity.id
_entity.type
_entity.pdbx_description
1 polymer ?
#
loop_
_entity_poly.entity_id
_entity_poly.type
_entity_poly.pdbx_seq_one_letter_code
_entity_poly.pdbx_strand_id
1 'polypeptide(L)'
;MPRKKVTKAAVLAAEKKYLDQDGLAHLVQKNDARYVRKEEGKGLSANDFTDEYKQKIDDLAYTKIAINSLTATNSSNEIGATVTASDVTWTLNKEPKTQKIQFASEAAENLDKSIRKKSYTGKTVKANTNIVLTVTDERDASVSRTVTIAFQPKVYWGKTNKASLANADILALEGSALAGGRGRSFTVNAGAGEKIVYAIPTSFGTPTFNVGGFDGGFTKAQTLEFTNASGYKQSYDVWMSVNAGLGSTAVTVK
;
A
#
# COMPACT_ATOMS: atom_id res chain seq x y z
N MET A 1 60.19 -26.29 -97.53
CA MET A 1 59.64 -24.92 -97.32
C MET A 1 58.12 -25.00 -97.44
N PRO A 2 57.27 -24.25 -96.71
CA PRO A 2 57.49 -23.25 -95.65
C PRO A 2 56.78 -23.58 -94.31
N ARG A 3 57.14 -22.85 -93.25
CA ARG A 3 56.56 -22.86 -91.89
C ARG A 3 55.18 -22.19 -91.86
N LYS A 4 54.21 -22.75 -91.13
CA LYS A 4 53.02 -22.03 -90.67
C LYS A 4 53.07 -21.86 -89.14
N LYS A 5 53.26 -20.61 -88.71
CA LYS A 5 53.15 -20.16 -87.32
C LYS A 5 51.75 -20.49 -86.81
N VAL A 6 51.67 -21.26 -85.72
CA VAL A 6 50.47 -21.29 -84.87
C VAL A 6 50.75 -20.38 -83.68
N THR A 7 49.83 -19.44 -83.50
CA THR A 7 49.86 -18.29 -82.60
C THR A 7 49.95 -18.67 -81.12
N LYS A 8 50.66 -17.82 -80.39
CA LYS A 8 51.01 -17.85 -78.95
C LYS A 8 49.79 -17.66 -78.01
N ALA A 9 48.64 -18.25 -78.30
CA ALA A 9 47.38 -18.00 -77.59
C ALA A 9 46.63 -19.26 -77.11
N ALA A 10 47.12 -20.47 -77.38
CA ALA A 10 46.43 -21.70 -77.00
C ALA A 10 47.23 -22.64 -76.09
N VAL A 11 48.30 -22.15 -75.46
CA VAL A 11 49.02 -22.88 -74.40
C VAL A 11 48.70 -22.20 -73.08
N LEU A 12 47.51 -22.43 -72.52
CA LEU A 12 47.17 -22.08 -71.12
C LEU A 12 45.82 -22.72 -70.74
N ALA A 13 45.67 -24.01 -71.04
CA ALA A 13 44.63 -24.85 -70.44
C ALA A 13 45.25 -26.19 -70.05
N ALA A 14 46.35 -26.11 -69.30
CA ALA A 14 46.80 -27.22 -68.46
C ALA A 14 46.29 -26.91 -67.05
N GLU A 15 45.50 -27.85 -66.54
CA GLU A 15 44.73 -27.82 -65.29
C GLU A 15 45.55 -27.28 -64.11
N LYS A 16 45.33 -26.02 -63.71
CA LYS A 16 45.82 -25.54 -62.43
C LYS A 16 45.01 -26.22 -61.32
N LYS A 17 45.64 -27.17 -60.63
CA LYS A 17 45.10 -27.87 -59.45
C LYS A 17 44.75 -26.92 -58.28
N TYR A 18 45.27 -25.70 -58.31
CA TYR A 18 45.08 -24.66 -57.29
C TYR A 18 44.71 -23.33 -57.93
N LEU A 19 43.93 -22.52 -57.21
CA LEU A 19 43.65 -21.12 -57.58
C LEU A 19 44.95 -20.30 -57.52
N ASP A 20 45.19 -19.48 -58.55
CA ASP A 20 46.18 -18.42 -58.49
C ASP A 20 45.60 -17.18 -57.79
N GLN A 21 46.45 -16.16 -57.61
CA GLN A 21 46.08 -14.95 -56.88
C GLN A 21 44.88 -14.23 -57.52
N ASP A 22 44.81 -14.22 -58.85
CA ASP A 22 43.70 -13.61 -59.60
C ASP A 22 42.41 -14.41 -59.44
N GLY A 23 42.49 -15.75 -59.48
CA GLY A 23 41.37 -16.63 -59.21
C GLY A 23 40.83 -16.50 -57.77
N LEU A 24 41.73 -16.32 -56.79
CA LEU A 24 41.36 -16.10 -55.39
C LEU A 24 40.68 -14.74 -55.20
N ALA A 25 41.20 -13.69 -55.82
CA ALA A 25 40.58 -12.36 -55.79
C ALA A 25 39.18 -12.38 -56.40
N HIS A 26 39.00 -13.07 -57.53
CA HIS A 26 37.70 -13.21 -58.18
C HIS A 26 36.71 -14.03 -57.33
N LEU A 27 37.16 -15.08 -56.65
CA LEU A 27 36.32 -15.86 -55.73
C LEU A 27 35.88 -15.02 -54.52
N VAL A 28 36.80 -14.26 -53.91
CA VAL A 28 36.48 -13.34 -52.80
C VAL A 28 35.47 -12.29 -53.25
N GLN A 29 35.69 -11.67 -54.42
CA GLN A 29 34.76 -10.67 -54.96
C GLN A 29 33.36 -11.25 -55.22
N LYS A 30 33.28 -12.46 -55.78
CA LYS A 30 32.00 -13.17 -56.00
C LYS A 30 31.31 -13.53 -54.69
N ASN A 31 32.08 -13.90 -53.67
CA ASN A 31 31.53 -14.22 -52.35
C ASN A 31 31.06 -12.96 -51.62
N ASP A 32 31.82 -11.87 -51.63
CA ASP A 32 31.41 -10.59 -51.04
C ASP A 32 30.18 -10.00 -51.74
N ALA A 33 30.02 -10.27 -53.04
CA ALA A 33 28.81 -9.88 -53.79
C ALA A 33 27.58 -10.75 -53.48
N ARG A 34 27.78 -11.96 -52.93
CA ARG A 34 26.70 -12.93 -52.64
C ARG A 34 26.37 -13.07 -51.16
N TYR A 35 27.33 -12.78 -50.29
CA TYR A 35 27.27 -13.04 -48.86
C TYR A 35 27.75 -11.82 -48.08
N VAL A 36 27.06 -11.51 -47.00
CA VAL A 36 27.48 -10.49 -46.03
C VAL A 36 28.56 -11.09 -45.14
N ARG A 37 29.68 -10.39 -44.97
CA ARG A 37 30.75 -10.82 -44.05
C ARG A 37 30.22 -10.83 -42.62
N LYS A 38 30.59 -11.87 -41.86
CA LYS A 38 30.27 -11.96 -40.43
C LYS A 38 30.99 -10.84 -39.68
N GLU A 39 30.23 -9.99 -38.99
CA GLU A 39 30.77 -9.06 -38.01
C GLU A 39 31.02 -9.78 -36.69
N GLU A 40 32.09 -9.43 -36.00
CA GLU A 40 32.40 -9.98 -34.68
C GLU A 40 31.25 -9.65 -33.73
N GLY A 41 30.61 -10.69 -33.17
CA GLY A 41 29.43 -10.56 -32.31
C GLY A 41 28.06 -10.73 -33.00
N LYS A 42 27.96 -10.91 -34.33
CA LYS A 42 26.67 -11.08 -35.04
C LYS A 42 26.48 -12.47 -35.68
N GLY A 43 25.23 -12.96 -35.68
CA GLY A 43 24.78 -14.23 -36.28
C GLY A 43 24.18 -14.08 -37.67
N LEU A 44 24.03 -15.21 -38.40
CA LEU A 44 23.63 -15.25 -39.83
C LEU A 44 22.11 -15.17 -40.10
N SER A 45 21.25 -15.05 -39.10
CA SER A 45 19.80 -14.96 -39.30
C SER A 45 19.26 -13.65 -38.76
N ALA A 46 18.56 -12.90 -39.61
CA ALA A 46 17.84 -11.67 -39.29
C ALA A 46 16.67 -11.82 -38.30
N ASN A 47 16.64 -12.89 -37.50
CA ASN A 47 15.88 -12.96 -36.25
C ASN A 47 16.68 -12.35 -35.08
N ASP A 48 17.48 -11.34 -35.40
CA ASP A 48 18.07 -10.43 -34.43
C ASP A 48 16.94 -9.54 -33.91
N PHE A 49 16.17 -10.04 -32.94
CA PHE A 49 15.60 -9.14 -31.96
C PHE A 49 16.79 -8.42 -31.36
N THR A 50 17.09 -7.22 -31.86
CA THR A 50 18.15 -6.38 -31.29
C THR A 50 17.89 -6.26 -29.80
N ASP A 51 18.94 -6.09 -29.01
CA ASP A 51 18.78 -5.98 -27.55
C ASP A 51 17.82 -4.83 -27.19
N GLU A 52 17.72 -3.81 -28.04
CA GLU A 52 16.70 -2.75 -27.96
C GLU A 52 15.26 -3.24 -28.14
N TYR A 53 14.97 -4.11 -29.11
CA TYR A 53 13.62 -4.66 -29.30
C TYR A 53 13.26 -5.65 -28.19
N LYS A 54 14.22 -6.45 -27.73
CA LYS A 54 14.04 -7.32 -26.55
C LYS A 54 13.71 -6.48 -25.32
N GLN A 55 14.46 -5.42 -25.09
CA GLN A 55 14.21 -4.48 -23.99
C GLN A 55 12.84 -3.82 -24.10
N LYS A 56 12.42 -3.37 -25.29
CA LYS A 56 11.06 -2.80 -25.49
C LYS A 56 9.96 -3.82 -25.17
N ILE A 57 10.16 -5.10 -25.52
CA ILE A 57 9.20 -6.17 -25.18
C ILE A 57 9.18 -6.42 -23.67
N ASP A 58 10.35 -6.50 -23.04
CA ASP A 58 10.48 -6.66 -21.58
C ASP A 58 9.85 -5.48 -20.83
N ASP A 59 10.00 -4.26 -21.34
CA ASP A 59 9.40 -3.04 -20.80
C ASP A 59 7.88 -3.03 -20.95
N LEU A 60 7.35 -3.54 -22.07
CA LEU A 60 5.91 -3.68 -22.28
C LEU A 60 5.28 -4.75 -21.37
N ALA A 61 6.00 -5.83 -21.10
CA ALA A 61 5.55 -6.89 -20.21
C ALA A 61 5.79 -6.58 -18.71
N TYR A 62 6.61 -5.57 -18.41
CA TYR A 62 6.98 -5.23 -17.04
C TYR A 62 5.78 -4.74 -16.23
N THR A 63 5.52 -5.41 -15.12
CA THR A 63 4.58 -4.97 -14.10
C THR A 63 5.35 -4.57 -12.85
N LYS A 64 5.23 -3.30 -12.44
CA LYS A 64 5.84 -2.80 -11.20
C LYS A 64 5.33 -3.56 -9.98
N ILE A 65 6.20 -3.83 -9.01
CA ILE A 65 5.76 -4.43 -7.75
C ILE A 65 4.76 -3.54 -7.01
N ALA A 66 3.78 -4.16 -6.39
CA ALA A 66 2.73 -3.52 -5.62
C ALA A 66 2.45 -4.31 -4.33
N ILE A 67 2.13 -3.58 -3.27
CA ILE A 67 1.65 -4.14 -2.00
C ILE A 67 0.12 -4.10 -2.05
N ASN A 68 -0.50 -5.23 -2.36
CA ASN A 68 -1.95 -5.36 -2.52
C ASN A 68 -2.67 -5.18 -1.18
N SER A 69 -2.14 -5.78 -0.12
CA SER A 69 -2.64 -5.62 1.25
C SER A 69 -1.52 -5.59 2.27
N LEU A 70 -1.76 -4.87 3.38
CA LEU A 70 -0.93 -4.88 4.58
C LEU A 70 -1.87 -4.67 5.78
N THR A 71 -1.94 -5.66 6.67
CA THR A 71 -2.85 -5.67 7.81
C THR A 71 -2.11 -6.02 9.10
N ALA A 72 -2.58 -5.51 10.23
CA ALA A 72 -2.06 -5.82 11.55
C ALA A 72 -3.20 -6.22 12.50
N THR A 73 -3.01 -7.26 13.30
CA THR A 73 -3.93 -7.57 14.42
C THR A 73 -3.78 -6.51 15.51
N ASN A 74 -4.85 -6.29 16.29
CA ASN A 74 -4.91 -5.24 17.31
C ASN A 74 -4.59 -3.84 16.74
N SER A 75 -5.01 -3.55 15.51
CA SER A 75 -4.70 -2.28 14.82
C SER A 75 -5.58 -1.10 15.25
N SER A 76 -6.64 -1.33 16.02
CA SER A 76 -7.52 -0.28 16.54
C SER A 76 -7.84 -0.54 17.99
N ASN A 77 -7.45 0.39 18.87
CA ASN A 77 -7.48 0.23 20.31
C ASN A 77 -8.02 1.50 20.97
N GLU A 78 -8.53 1.35 22.18
CA GLU A 78 -8.87 2.49 23.02
C GLU A 78 -7.61 3.09 23.65
N ILE A 79 -7.52 4.42 23.70
CA ILE A 79 -6.42 5.12 24.37
C ILE A 79 -6.29 4.67 25.83
N GLY A 80 -5.05 4.48 26.31
CA GLY A 80 -4.77 3.89 27.63
C GLY A 80 -4.57 2.37 27.61
N ALA A 81 -5.08 1.67 26.59
CA ALA A 81 -4.80 0.25 26.42
C ALA A 81 -3.30 0.01 26.16
N THR A 82 -2.86 -1.23 26.38
CA THR A 82 -1.52 -1.69 26.04
C THR A 82 -1.62 -2.86 25.07
N VAL A 83 -0.97 -2.75 23.91
CA VAL A 83 -0.86 -3.83 22.94
C VAL A 83 0.50 -4.51 23.11
N THR A 84 0.47 -5.80 23.44
CA THR A 84 1.67 -6.61 23.69
C THR A 84 2.09 -7.48 22.53
N ALA A 85 1.16 -7.74 21.61
CA ALA A 85 1.40 -8.53 20.41
C ALA A 85 0.62 -8.00 19.20
N SER A 86 1.23 -8.11 18.03
CA SER A 86 0.60 -7.82 16.74
C SER A 86 1.19 -8.70 15.65
N ASP A 87 0.30 -9.33 14.89
CA ASP A 87 0.64 -10.10 13.70
C ASP A 87 0.41 -9.23 12.48
N VAL A 88 1.47 -9.02 11.70
CA VAL A 88 1.44 -8.26 10.45
C VAL A 88 1.46 -9.23 9.28
N THR A 89 0.53 -9.06 8.34
CA THR A 89 0.40 -9.92 7.15
C THR A 89 0.24 -9.04 5.91
N TRP A 90 0.83 -9.45 4.79
CA TRP A 90 0.78 -8.71 3.53
C TRP A 90 0.66 -9.61 2.31
N THR A 91 0.16 -9.04 1.22
CA THR A 91 0.12 -9.68 -0.10
C THR A 91 0.75 -8.76 -1.14
N LEU A 92 1.42 -9.36 -2.12
CA LEU A 92 2.14 -8.67 -3.19
C LEU A 92 1.60 -9.17 -4.53
N ASN A 93 1.72 -8.36 -5.59
CA ASN A 93 1.33 -8.78 -6.94
C ASN A 93 2.34 -9.70 -7.62
N LYS A 94 3.61 -9.67 -7.18
CA LYS A 94 4.71 -10.52 -7.64
C LYS A 94 5.73 -10.73 -6.51
N GLU A 95 6.68 -11.64 -6.71
CA GLU A 95 7.78 -11.88 -5.77
C GLU A 95 8.76 -10.69 -5.76
N PRO A 96 9.20 -10.18 -4.59
CA PRO A 96 10.11 -9.05 -4.51
C PRO A 96 11.57 -9.47 -4.76
N LYS A 97 12.40 -8.52 -5.23
CA LYS A 97 13.87 -8.62 -5.18
C LYS A 97 14.36 -8.48 -3.73
N THR A 98 13.82 -7.53 -2.97
CA THR A 98 14.09 -7.36 -1.53
C THR A 98 12.81 -6.96 -0.80
N GLN A 99 12.71 -7.31 0.49
CA GLN A 99 11.70 -6.75 1.36
C GLN A 99 12.25 -6.50 2.76
N LYS A 100 11.83 -5.38 3.36
CA LYS A 100 12.18 -5.01 4.72
C LYS A 100 10.97 -4.45 5.45
N ILE A 101 10.90 -4.70 6.75
CA ILE A 101 9.82 -4.23 7.62
C ILE A 101 10.40 -3.40 8.75
N GLN A 102 9.76 -2.29 9.06
CA GLN A 102 10.15 -1.40 10.14
C GLN A 102 8.99 -1.26 11.12
N PHE A 103 9.25 -1.57 12.39
CA PHE A 103 8.29 -1.38 13.47
C PHE A 103 8.60 -0.09 14.22
N ALA A 104 7.67 0.86 14.25
CA ALA A 104 7.88 2.17 14.86
C ALA A 104 9.17 2.84 14.33
N SER A 105 10.00 3.34 15.23
CA SER A 105 11.32 3.92 14.94
C SER A 105 12.46 2.92 15.09
N GLU A 106 12.17 1.61 15.20
CA GLU A 106 13.20 0.58 15.26
C GLU A 106 13.96 0.48 13.93
N ALA A 107 15.13 -0.17 13.93
CA ALA A 107 15.86 -0.45 12.70
C ALA A 107 15.01 -1.34 11.77
N ALA A 108 15.04 -1.05 10.47
CA ALA A 108 14.35 -1.89 9.49
C ALA A 108 15.00 -3.27 9.41
N GLU A 109 14.18 -4.32 9.51
CA GLU A 109 14.59 -5.71 9.41
C GLU A 109 14.46 -6.18 7.96
N ASN A 110 15.52 -6.74 7.39
CA ASN A 110 15.44 -7.41 6.09
C ASN A 110 14.77 -8.77 6.27
N LEU A 111 13.81 -9.08 5.39
CA LEU A 111 13.08 -10.34 5.40
C LEU A 111 13.42 -11.17 4.17
N ASP A 112 13.39 -12.50 4.31
CA ASP A 112 13.45 -13.40 3.16
C ASP A 112 12.27 -13.14 2.21
N LYS A 113 12.50 -13.23 0.90
CA LYS A 113 11.55 -12.82 -0.14
C LYS A 113 10.23 -13.59 -0.09
N SER A 114 10.22 -14.82 0.42
CA SER A 114 9.01 -15.66 0.50
C SER A 114 8.10 -15.32 1.68
N ILE A 115 8.58 -14.55 2.66
CA ILE A 115 7.82 -14.23 3.88
C ILE A 115 6.66 -13.29 3.57
N ARG A 116 5.49 -13.59 4.13
CA ARG A 116 4.25 -12.77 4.02
C ARG A 116 3.59 -12.46 5.37
N LYS A 117 4.24 -12.86 6.46
CA LYS A 117 3.80 -12.63 7.83
C LYS A 117 4.99 -12.32 8.74
N LYS A 118 4.80 -11.38 9.67
CA LYS A 118 5.73 -11.12 10.78
C LYS A 118 4.93 -10.98 12.08
N SER A 119 5.34 -11.72 13.10
CA SER A 119 4.77 -11.63 14.45
C SER A 119 5.66 -10.76 15.34
N TYR A 120 5.04 -9.79 16.01
CA TYR A 120 5.66 -9.01 17.07
C TYR A 120 5.07 -9.44 18.41
N THR A 121 5.91 -9.93 19.32
CA THR A 121 5.52 -10.36 20.67
C THR A 121 6.34 -9.62 21.72
N GLY A 122 5.81 -9.48 22.95
CA GLY A 122 6.51 -8.82 24.05
C GLY A 122 6.72 -7.31 23.84
N LYS A 123 5.96 -6.69 22.93
CA LYS A 123 5.98 -5.24 22.74
C LYS A 123 5.23 -4.56 23.89
N THR A 124 5.43 -3.26 24.08
CA THR A 124 4.63 -2.44 24.99
C THR A 124 4.15 -1.20 24.25
N VAL A 125 3.19 -1.39 23.35
CA VAL A 125 2.67 -0.29 22.53
C VAL A 125 1.50 0.37 23.25
N LYS A 126 1.61 1.68 23.50
CA LYS A 126 0.59 2.49 24.21
C LYS A 126 0.14 3.73 23.43
N ALA A 127 0.64 3.91 22.21
CA ALA A 127 0.37 5.05 21.36
C ALA A 127 0.43 4.65 19.88
N ASN A 128 -0.11 5.52 19.02
CA ASN A 128 -0.14 5.30 17.58
C ASN A 128 1.25 4.90 17.07
N THR A 129 1.33 3.72 16.47
CA THR A 129 2.59 3.14 16.02
C THR A 129 2.46 2.66 14.59
N ASN A 130 3.34 3.15 13.73
CA ASN A 130 3.37 2.77 12.33
C ASN A 130 4.28 1.54 12.13
N ILE A 131 3.85 0.66 11.24
CA ILE A 131 4.65 -0.45 10.74
C ILE A 131 4.73 -0.28 9.23
N VAL A 132 5.94 -0.15 8.71
CA VAL A 132 6.20 0.15 7.30
C VAL A 132 6.82 -1.07 6.64
N LEU A 133 6.15 -1.59 5.62
CA LEU A 133 6.72 -2.59 4.71
C LEU A 133 7.25 -1.88 3.48
N THR A 134 8.50 -2.14 3.12
CA THR A 134 9.12 -1.65 1.89
C THR A 134 9.59 -2.84 1.06
N VAL A 135 9.20 -2.89 -0.20
CA VAL A 135 9.57 -3.94 -1.15
C VAL A 135 10.21 -3.32 -2.38
N THR A 136 11.20 -4.00 -2.96
CA THR A 136 11.80 -3.64 -4.25
C THR A 136 11.69 -4.79 -5.23
N ASP A 137 11.71 -4.48 -6.52
CA ASP A 137 11.67 -5.48 -7.59
C ASP A 137 12.98 -5.60 -8.38
N GLU A 138 12.97 -6.44 -9.41
CA GLU A 138 14.12 -6.76 -10.25
C GLU A 138 14.73 -5.53 -10.93
N ARG A 139 13.93 -4.48 -11.16
CA ARG A 139 14.36 -3.20 -11.75
C ARG A 139 14.65 -2.13 -10.68
N ASP A 140 14.78 -2.55 -9.42
CA ASP A 140 14.98 -1.69 -8.25
C ASP A 140 13.86 -0.67 -8.03
N ALA A 141 12.68 -0.90 -8.62
CA ALA A 141 11.51 -0.10 -8.32
C ALA A 141 11.04 -0.42 -6.90
N SER A 142 10.89 0.63 -6.09
CA SER A 142 10.54 0.51 -4.67
C SER A 142 9.12 0.98 -4.39
N VAL A 143 8.42 0.27 -3.51
CA VAL A 143 7.11 0.62 -2.98
C VAL A 143 7.08 0.39 -1.48
N SER A 144 6.49 1.34 -0.75
CA SER A 144 6.25 1.23 0.69
C SER A 144 4.77 1.33 1.00
N ARG A 145 4.33 0.59 2.02
CA ARG A 145 2.98 0.69 2.59
C ARG A 145 3.06 0.67 4.11
N THR A 146 2.18 1.45 4.75
CA THR A 146 2.11 1.58 6.19
C THR A 146 0.82 0.97 6.72
N VAL A 147 0.92 0.24 7.82
CA VAL A 147 -0.21 -0.11 8.69
C VAL A 147 0.03 0.49 10.06
N THR A 148 -1.02 0.98 10.72
CA THR A 148 -0.92 1.66 12.01
C THR A 148 -1.64 0.85 13.07
N ILE A 149 -0.98 0.64 14.22
CA ILE A 149 -1.62 0.30 15.47
C ILE A 149 -2.13 1.60 16.07
N ALA A 150 -3.43 1.87 15.95
CA ALA A 150 -4.07 3.10 16.36
C ALA A 150 -4.65 3.00 17.78
N PHE A 151 -4.59 4.12 18.50
CA PHE A 151 -5.17 4.37 19.82
C PHE A 151 -6.06 5.61 19.71
N GLN A 152 -7.34 5.42 19.98
CA GLN A 152 -8.36 6.45 19.80
C GLN A 152 -9.22 6.56 21.05
N PRO A 153 -9.74 7.75 21.37
CA PRO A 153 -10.80 7.86 22.35
C PRO A 153 -12.10 7.24 21.81
N LYS A 154 -13.03 6.94 22.71
CA LYS A 154 -14.40 6.60 22.35
C LYS A 154 -15.31 7.81 22.46
N VAL A 155 -16.33 7.87 21.62
CA VAL A 155 -17.53 8.67 21.89
C VAL A 155 -18.60 7.77 22.46
N TYR A 156 -19.48 8.33 23.29
CA TYR A 156 -20.55 7.59 23.97
C TYR A 156 -21.88 8.27 23.70
N TRP A 157 -22.94 7.47 23.55
CA TRP A 157 -24.29 7.98 23.32
C TRP A 157 -25.33 7.06 23.95
N GLY A 158 -26.48 7.65 24.28
CA GLY A 158 -27.59 6.93 24.88
C GLY A 158 -28.61 7.91 25.39
N LYS A 159 -29.29 7.56 26.48
CA LYS A 159 -30.30 8.39 27.11
C LYS A 159 -30.14 8.47 28.62
N THR A 160 -30.70 9.52 29.20
CA THR A 160 -30.73 9.70 30.66
C THR A 160 -31.88 10.59 31.09
N ASN A 161 -32.35 10.42 32.32
CA ASN A 161 -33.22 11.38 33.02
C ASN A 161 -32.43 12.28 34.01
N LYS A 162 -31.11 12.08 34.13
CA LYS A 162 -30.25 12.87 35.03
C LYS A 162 -29.91 14.22 34.42
N ALA A 163 -29.82 15.26 35.26
CA ALA A 163 -29.40 16.59 34.83
C ALA A 163 -27.89 16.67 34.51
N SER A 164 -27.08 15.84 35.17
CA SER A 164 -25.63 15.70 34.93
C SER A 164 -25.24 14.22 35.00
N LEU A 165 -24.03 13.89 34.57
CA LEU A 165 -23.54 12.52 34.43
C LEU A 165 -22.19 12.42 35.12
N ALA A 166 -22.04 11.40 35.95
CA ALA A 166 -20.73 11.00 36.47
C ALA A 166 -20.01 10.08 35.46
N ASN A 167 -18.74 9.77 35.75
CA ASN A 167 -17.94 8.86 34.93
C ASN A 167 -18.63 7.51 34.64
N ALA A 168 -19.22 6.92 35.69
CA ALA A 168 -19.92 5.64 35.60
C ALA A 168 -21.18 5.73 34.70
N ASP A 169 -21.86 6.87 34.69
CA ASP A 169 -23.04 7.09 33.84
C ASP A 169 -22.66 7.10 32.37
N ILE A 170 -21.55 7.75 32.01
CA ILE A 170 -21.06 7.81 30.62
C ILE A 170 -20.63 6.42 30.14
N LEU A 171 -19.93 5.65 30.99
CA LEU A 171 -19.53 4.27 30.66
C LEU A 171 -20.72 3.33 30.50
N ALA A 172 -21.85 3.60 31.16
CA ALA A 172 -23.06 2.80 31.11
C ALA A 172 -24.04 3.21 30.00
N LEU A 173 -23.71 4.21 29.17
CA LEU A 173 -24.54 4.61 28.04
C LEU A 173 -24.71 3.48 27.02
N GLU A 174 -25.84 3.49 26.32
CA GLU A 174 -26.30 2.40 25.45
C GLU A 174 -25.35 2.08 24.27
N GLY A 175 -24.55 3.06 23.84
CA GLY A 175 -23.62 2.89 22.73
C GLY A 175 -22.30 3.64 22.93
N SER A 176 -21.24 3.06 22.37
CA SER A 176 -19.94 3.70 22.26
C SER A 176 -19.19 3.22 21.02
N ALA A 177 -18.27 4.04 20.51
CA ALA A 177 -17.39 3.65 19.42
C ALA A 177 -16.09 4.45 19.44
N LEU A 178 -14.99 3.81 19.00
CA LEU A 178 -13.73 4.50 18.74
C LEU A 178 -13.94 5.60 17.70
N ALA A 179 -13.35 6.76 17.95
CA ALA A 179 -13.56 7.96 17.17
C ALA A 179 -12.24 8.69 16.93
N GLY A 180 -12.01 9.12 15.69
CA GLY A 180 -10.91 10.02 15.32
C GLY A 180 -11.35 11.49 15.21
N GLY A 181 -12.61 11.80 15.48
CA GLY A 181 -13.18 13.14 15.36
C GLY A 181 -14.65 13.19 15.80
N ARG A 182 -15.33 14.30 15.47
CA ARG A 182 -16.70 14.60 15.92
C ARG A 182 -17.78 13.72 15.30
N GLY A 183 -17.57 13.39 14.02
CA GLY A 183 -18.56 12.74 13.17
C GLY A 183 -19.07 11.42 13.73
N ARG A 184 -20.39 11.32 13.91
CA ARG A 184 -21.06 10.08 14.31
C ARG A 184 -22.53 10.13 13.93
N SER A 185 -23.09 9.02 13.47
CA SER A 185 -24.53 8.83 13.39
C SER A 185 -24.95 7.69 14.32
N PHE A 186 -26.05 7.87 15.02
CA PHE A 186 -26.59 6.89 15.95
C PHE A 186 -28.10 7.07 16.12
N THR A 187 -28.77 6.04 16.64
CA THR A 187 -30.20 6.09 16.98
C THR A 187 -30.37 5.78 18.46
N VAL A 188 -31.15 6.59 19.16
CA VAL A 188 -31.51 6.40 20.58
C VAL A 188 -33.03 6.44 20.69
N ASN A 189 -33.60 5.57 21.52
CA ASN A 189 -35.02 5.59 21.84
C ASN A 189 -35.23 6.20 23.24
N ALA A 190 -35.50 7.51 23.29
CA ALA A 190 -35.69 8.26 24.53
C ALA A 190 -37.16 8.30 24.95
N GLY A 191 -37.49 7.67 26.08
CA GLY A 191 -38.82 7.66 26.67
C GLY A 191 -39.17 8.95 27.42
N ALA A 192 -40.36 8.98 28.02
CA ALA A 192 -40.85 10.14 28.76
C ALA A 192 -39.86 10.56 29.87
N GLY A 193 -39.48 11.84 29.88
CA GLY A 193 -38.51 12.39 30.84
C GLY A 193 -37.04 12.09 30.53
N GLU A 194 -36.74 11.24 29.54
CA GLU A 194 -35.37 10.93 29.13
C GLU A 194 -34.91 11.86 28.00
N LYS A 195 -33.68 12.36 28.10
CA LYS A 195 -32.97 13.11 27.07
C LYS A 195 -31.94 12.23 26.39
N ILE A 196 -31.69 12.49 25.12
CA ILE A 196 -30.59 11.87 24.37
C ILE A 196 -29.29 12.53 24.79
N VAL A 197 -28.24 11.73 24.98
CA VAL A 197 -26.92 12.18 25.44
C VAL A 197 -25.87 11.81 24.40
N TYR A 198 -24.91 12.71 24.20
CA TYR A 198 -23.68 12.46 23.45
C TYR A 198 -22.48 12.99 24.22
N ALA A 199 -21.57 12.11 24.62
CA ALA A 199 -20.32 12.46 25.29
C ALA A 199 -19.14 12.29 24.33
N ILE A 200 -18.36 13.36 24.18
CA ILE A 200 -17.27 13.48 23.20
C ILE A 200 -16.02 14.08 23.86
N PRO A 201 -14.80 13.68 23.48
CA PRO A 201 -13.58 14.36 23.91
C PRO A 201 -13.62 15.86 23.58
N THR A 202 -13.29 16.70 24.56
CA THR A 202 -13.25 18.16 24.37
C THR A 202 -12.24 18.55 23.28
N SER A 203 -11.18 17.75 23.11
CA SER A 203 -10.16 17.92 22.07
C SER A 203 -10.70 17.82 20.64
N PHE A 204 -11.88 17.22 20.44
CA PHE A 204 -12.51 17.20 19.13
C PHE A 204 -13.18 18.53 18.80
N GLY A 205 -13.41 19.42 19.77
CA GLY A 205 -14.07 20.72 19.60
C GLY A 205 -15.59 20.61 19.62
N THR A 206 -16.27 21.73 19.35
CA THR A 206 -17.73 21.84 19.48
C THR A 206 -18.48 21.11 18.36
N PRO A 207 -19.25 20.05 18.65
CA PRO A 207 -20.08 19.38 17.66
C PRO A 207 -21.30 20.21 17.25
N THR A 208 -21.80 19.93 16.05
CA THR A 208 -23.14 20.31 15.60
C THR A 208 -23.99 19.07 15.46
N PHE A 209 -25.31 19.20 15.65
CA PHE A 209 -26.24 18.08 15.68
C PHE A 209 -27.30 18.27 14.62
N ASN A 210 -27.68 17.17 13.96
CA ASN A 210 -28.87 17.08 13.14
C ASN A 210 -29.75 15.96 13.71
N VAL A 211 -30.99 16.28 14.06
CA VAL A 211 -31.92 15.41 14.76
C VAL A 211 -33.13 15.19 13.86
N GLY A 212 -33.27 13.99 13.29
CA GLY A 212 -34.37 13.69 12.38
C GLY A 212 -34.50 14.64 11.17
N GLY A 213 -33.39 15.20 10.69
CA GLY A 213 -33.36 16.14 9.56
C GLY A 213 -33.25 17.62 9.93
N PHE A 214 -33.37 17.97 11.22
CA PHE A 214 -33.30 19.37 11.68
C PHE A 214 -31.98 19.66 12.40
N ASP A 215 -31.33 20.76 12.05
CA ASP A 215 -30.09 21.18 12.71
C ASP A 215 -30.36 21.78 14.11
N GLY A 216 -29.47 21.48 15.06
CA GLY A 216 -29.56 21.90 16.45
C GLY A 216 -30.15 20.81 17.37
N GLY A 217 -30.98 21.22 18.32
CA GLY A 217 -31.68 20.32 19.23
C GLY A 217 -30.84 19.78 20.40
N PHE A 218 -29.58 20.20 20.53
CA PHE A 218 -28.68 19.81 21.63
C PHE A 218 -27.99 21.02 22.25
N THR A 219 -27.74 20.93 23.56
CA THR A 219 -26.97 21.92 24.33
C THR A 219 -25.93 21.23 25.20
N LYS A 220 -24.78 21.87 25.40
CA LYS A 220 -23.74 21.37 26.29
C LYS A 220 -24.24 21.39 27.73
N ALA A 221 -24.32 20.22 28.35
CA ALA A 221 -24.77 20.05 29.72
C ALA A 221 -23.64 20.23 30.73
N GLN A 222 -22.44 19.71 30.43
CA GLN A 222 -21.27 19.85 31.30
C GLN A 222 -19.97 19.54 30.55
N THR A 223 -18.84 19.86 31.19
CA THR A 223 -17.51 19.32 30.90
C THR A 223 -17.02 18.60 32.15
N LEU A 224 -16.40 17.43 32.00
CA LEU A 224 -15.77 16.72 33.11
C LEU A 224 -14.44 16.06 32.71
N GLU A 225 -13.64 15.69 33.71
CA GLU A 225 -12.54 14.74 33.53
C GLU A 225 -13.13 13.33 33.51
N PHE A 226 -13.06 12.67 32.34
CA PHE A 226 -13.54 11.32 32.14
C PHE A 226 -12.36 10.33 32.14
N THR A 227 -12.53 9.24 32.88
CA THR A 227 -11.64 8.08 32.92
C THR A 227 -12.31 6.93 32.17
N ASN A 228 -11.70 6.50 31.08
CA ASN A 228 -12.23 5.38 30.29
C ASN A 228 -11.97 4.02 30.95
N ALA A 229 -12.48 2.95 30.32
CA ALA A 229 -12.32 1.58 30.83
C ALA A 229 -10.85 1.12 30.88
N SER A 230 -9.95 1.74 30.11
CA SER A 230 -8.51 1.50 30.14
C SER A 230 -7.75 2.37 31.14
N GLY A 231 -8.45 3.17 31.97
CA GLY A 231 -7.85 4.02 32.99
C GLY A 231 -7.25 5.32 32.47
N TYR A 232 -7.42 5.66 31.18
CA TYR A 232 -6.95 6.92 30.63
C TYR A 232 -7.91 8.06 30.95
N LYS A 233 -7.35 9.17 31.43
CA LYS A 233 -8.06 10.39 31.80
C LYS A 233 -7.98 11.43 30.70
N GLN A 234 -9.11 12.00 30.31
CA GLN A 234 -9.17 13.16 29.43
C GLN A 234 -10.47 13.96 29.62
N SER A 235 -10.47 15.21 29.19
CA SER A 235 -11.66 16.06 29.26
C SER A 235 -12.72 15.63 28.23
N TYR A 236 -13.96 15.51 28.67
CA TYR A 236 -15.13 15.25 27.83
C TYR A 236 -16.17 16.34 28.00
N ASP A 237 -16.79 16.69 26.88
CA ASP A 237 -18.01 17.48 26.82
C ASP A 237 -19.21 16.56 26.68
N VAL A 238 -20.23 16.78 27.51
CA VAL A 238 -21.50 16.06 27.45
C VAL A 238 -22.56 16.99 26.87
N TRP A 239 -23.17 16.56 25.78
CA TRP A 239 -24.26 17.24 25.10
C TRP A 239 -25.55 16.48 25.34
N MET A 240 -26.63 17.21 25.60
CA MET A 240 -27.95 16.63 25.79
C MET A 240 -28.96 17.26 24.85
N SER A 241 -29.96 16.47 24.45
CA SER A 241 -31.09 17.00 23.71
C SER A 241 -31.83 18.04 24.55
N VAL A 242 -32.30 19.10 23.89
CA VAL A 242 -33.08 20.17 24.55
C VAL A 242 -34.36 19.58 25.13
N ASN A 243 -35.05 18.77 24.33
CA ASN A 243 -36.31 18.12 24.67
C ASN A 243 -36.08 16.67 25.16
N ALA A 244 -36.93 16.23 26.06
CA ALA A 244 -37.02 14.83 26.51
C ALA A 244 -38.09 14.07 25.70
N GLY A 245 -38.13 12.75 25.78
CA GLY A 245 -39.21 11.94 25.21
C GLY A 245 -39.28 11.97 23.68
N LEU A 246 -38.13 12.05 23.02
CA LEU A 246 -38.06 12.12 21.55
C LEU A 246 -38.41 10.80 20.84
N GLY A 247 -38.62 9.71 21.59
CA GLY A 247 -38.83 8.38 21.01
C GLY A 247 -37.61 7.91 20.24
N SER A 248 -37.82 7.03 19.26
CA SER A 248 -36.75 6.53 18.38
C SER A 248 -36.29 7.64 17.44
N THR A 249 -35.09 8.17 17.70
CA THR A 249 -34.56 9.35 17.02
C THR A 249 -33.18 9.06 16.45
N ALA A 250 -33.01 9.31 15.15
CA ALA A 250 -31.71 9.32 14.49
C ALA A 250 -31.02 10.68 14.68
N VAL A 251 -29.79 10.64 15.18
CA VAL A 251 -28.94 11.82 15.39
C VAL A 251 -27.69 11.69 14.54
N THR A 252 -27.36 12.74 13.80
CA THR A 252 -26.09 12.88 13.09
C THR A 252 -25.31 14.03 13.70
N VAL A 253 -24.13 13.72 14.23
CA VAL A 253 -23.16 14.65 14.79
C VAL A 253 -22.13 14.99 13.71
N LYS A 254 -21.84 16.28 13.53
CA LYS A 254 -20.84 16.81 12.60
C LYS A 254 -19.85 17.69 13.34
#